data_AF-A0AAE7BE57-F1
#
_entry.id   AF-A0AAE7BE57-F1
#
_cell.length_a   1.000
_cell.length_b   1.000
_cell.length_c   1.000
_cell.angle_alpha   90.00
_cell.angle_beta   90.00
_cell.angle_gamma   90.00
#
_symmetry.space_group_name_H-M   'P 1'
#
loop_
_entity.id
_entity.type
_entity.pdbx_description
1 polymer ?
#
loop_
_entity_poly.entity_id
_entity_poly.type
_entity_poly.pdbx_seq_one_letter_code
_entity_poly.pdbx_strand_id
1 'polypeptide(L)'
;MKKILFILFSTGILFASSTINTNNTWGCITENKETEMNNAIGNKDEKAMNYLIDYGYCFILEKGQEISIIDDSNQYRTKIRIYPENKRPAEIWINSWYISK
;
A
#
# COMPACT_ATOMS: atom_id res chain seq x y z
N MET A 1 21.83 -47.40 20.63
CA MET A 1 20.61 -46.63 20.29
C MET A 1 20.98 -45.14 20.24
N LYS A 2 21.11 -44.55 19.05
CA LYS A 2 21.51 -43.14 18.86
C LYS A 2 20.25 -42.26 18.91
N LYS A 3 20.17 -41.36 19.89
CA LYS A 3 19.12 -40.35 19.99
C LYS A 3 19.44 -39.22 18.99
N ILE A 4 18.60 -39.07 17.96
CA ILE A 4 18.67 -37.93 17.04
C ILE A 4 17.88 -36.80 17.68
N LEU A 5 18.59 -35.75 18.10
CA LEU A 5 18.03 -34.53 18.64
C LEU A 5 17.58 -33.65 17.46
N PHE A 6 16.27 -33.55 17.24
CA PHE A 6 15.70 -32.59 16.29
C PHE A 6 15.64 -31.22 16.98
N ILE A 7 16.53 -30.31 16.59
CA ILE A 7 16.46 -28.90 16.97
C ILE A 7 15.49 -28.24 15.98
N LEU A 8 14.32 -27.86 16.48
CA LEU A 8 13.34 -27.06 15.74
C LEU A 8 13.88 -25.63 15.60
N PHE A 9 14.36 -25.29 14.40
CA PHE A 9 14.63 -23.92 14.02
C PHE A 9 13.29 -23.17 13.90
N SER A 10 12.97 -22.38 14.91
CA SER A 10 11.89 -21.39 14.83
C SER A 10 12.37 -20.24 13.95
N THR A 11 12.02 -20.26 12.67
CA THR A 11 12.23 -19.13 11.77
C THR A 11 11.21 -18.06 12.13
N GLY A 12 11.64 -17.02 12.86
CA GLY A 12 10.87 -15.80 13.02
C GLY A 12 10.60 -15.19 11.64
N ILE A 13 9.33 -15.08 11.27
CA ILE A 13 8.92 -14.42 10.03
C ILE A 13 9.18 -12.92 10.22
N LEU A 14 10.22 -12.42 9.55
CA LEU A 14 10.48 -10.99 9.42
C LEU A 14 9.39 -10.41 8.51
N PHE A 15 8.43 -9.69 9.08
CA PHE A 15 7.53 -8.86 8.27
C PHE A 15 8.35 -7.70 7.72
N ALA A 16 8.56 -7.68 6.41
CA ALA A 16 9.19 -6.55 5.73
C ALA A 16 8.22 -5.36 5.77
N SER A 17 8.44 -4.43 6.70
CA SER A 17 7.80 -3.12 6.70
C SER A 17 8.45 -2.26 5.62
N SER A 18 7.66 -1.54 4.83
CA SER A 18 8.16 -0.58 3.84
C SER A 18 7.66 0.81 4.16
N THR A 19 8.35 1.83 3.63
CA THR A 19 7.95 3.23 3.78
C THR A 19 7.60 3.81 2.43
N ILE A 20 6.62 4.72 2.43
CA ILE A 20 6.27 5.47 1.23
C ILE A 20 7.30 6.58 1.04
N ASN A 21 8.02 6.52 -0.08
CA ASN A 21 9.05 7.49 -0.43
C ASN A 21 8.53 8.48 -1.47
N THR A 22 7.58 9.33 -1.06
CA THR A 22 7.01 10.37 -1.93
C THR A 22 6.33 11.49 -1.14
N ASN A 23 6.21 12.66 -1.79
CA ASN A 23 5.45 13.81 -1.29
C ASN A 23 3.95 13.59 -1.55
N ASN A 24 3.19 13.13 -0.54
CA ASN A 24 1.72 13.07 -0.57
C ASN A 24 1.16 12.24 -1.74
N THR A 25 1.48 10.95 -1.76
CA THR A 25 1.05 10.03 -2.82
C THR A 25 -0.39 9.59 -2.64
N TRP A 26 -1.10 9.42 -3.75
CA TRP A 26 -2.46 8.89 -3.74
C TRP A 26 -2.44 7.35 -3.71
N GLY A 27 -3.35 6.76 -2.94
CA GLY A 27 -3.65 5.34 -3.05
C GLY A 27 -5.14 5.08 -2.89
N CYS A 28 -5.67 4.07 -3.60
CA CYS A 28 -7.11 3.86 -3.70
C CYS A 28 -7.52 2.43 -3.33
N ILE A 29 -8.74 2.25 -2.80
CA ILE A 29 -9.24 0.96 -2.27
C ILE A 29 -9.14 -0.18 -3.31
N THR A 30 -9.24 0.14 -4.60
CA THR A 30 -9.15 -0.84 -5.69
C THR A 30 -8.29 -0.31 -6.84
N GLU A 31 -7.74 -1.21 -7.65
CA GLU A 31 -6.99 -0.88 -8.86
C GLU A 31 -7.80 -0.01 -9.84
N ASN A 32 -9.11 -0.27 -9.99
CA ASN A 32 -9.97 0.54 -10.84
C ASN A 32 -10.08 1.98 -10.36
N LYS A 33 -10.17 2.21 -9.03
CA LYS A 33 -10.22 3.57 -8.47
C LYS A 33 -8.89 4.30 -8.58
N GLU A 34 -7.77 3.57 -8.51
CA GLU A 34 -6.45 4.11 -8.80
C GLU A 34 -6.33 4.55 -10.28
N THR A 35 -6.85 3.73 -11.19
CA THR A 35 -6.93 4.08 -12.62
C THR A 35 -7.82 5.30 -12.86
N GLU A 36 -9.00 5.37 -12.25
CA GLU A 36 -9.88 6.54 -12.32
C GLU A 36 -9.20 7.81 -11.78
N MET A 37 -8.46 7.71 -10.66
CA MET A 37 -7.70 8.81 -10.09
C MET A 37 -6.58 9.28 -11.02
N ASN A 38 -5.79 8.36 -11.58
CA ASN A 38 -4.73 8.69 -12.53
C ASN A 38 -5.29 9.37 -13.80
N ASN A 39 -6.44 8.91 -14.29
CA ASN A 39 -7.13 9.53 -15.41
C ASN A 39 -7.60 10.96 -15.06
N ALA A 40 -8.17 11.16 -13.87
CA ALA A 40 -8.56 12.48 -13.39
C ALA A 40 -7.36 13.43 -13.27
N ILE A 41 -6.23 12.96 -12.73
CA ILE A 41 -4.97 13.72 -12.65
C ILE A 41 -4.45 14.08 -14.05
N GLY A 42 -4.39 13.10 -14.95
CA GLY A 42 -3.91 13.30 -16.33
C GLY A 42 -4.77 14.32 -17.10
N ASN A 43 -6.07 14.35 -16.82
CA ASN A 43 -7.02 15.29 -17.41
C ASN A 43 -7.14 16.62 -16.63
N LYS A 44 -6.45 16.77 -15.49
CA LYS A 44 -6.60 17.90 -14.56
C LYS A 44 -8.06 18.12 -14.11
N ASP A 45 -8.82 17.03 -13.95
CA ASP A 45 -10.22 17.06 -13.52
C ASP A 45 -10.31 17.10 -11.98
N GLU A 46 -10.24 18.31 -11.43
CA GLU A 46 -10.32 18.55 -9.98
C GLU A 46 -11.61 18.01 -9.36
N LYS A 47 -12.73 18.03 -10.10
CA LYS A 47 -14.02 17.56 -9.60
C LYS A 47 -13.99 16.04 -9.41
N ALA A 48 -13.44 15.31 -10.37
CA ALA A 48 -13.28 13.87 -10.27
C ALA A 48 -12.29 13.48 -9.16
N MET A 49 -11.16 14.20 -9.04
CA MET A 49 -10.19 13.97 -7.95
C MET A 49 -10.85 14.17 -6.57
N ASN A 50 -11.54 15.28 -6.36
CA ASN A 50 -12.23 15.57 -5.10
C ASN A 50 -13.33 14.54 -4.81
N TYR A 51 -14.13 14.16 -5.81
CA TYR A 51 -15.15 13.11 -5.64
C TYR A 51 -14.55 11.79 -5.15
N LEU A 52 -13.43 11.35 -5.71
CA LEU A 52 -12.78 10.10 -5.30
C LEU A 52 -12.26 10.16 -3.86
N ILE A 53 -11.76 11.32 -3.42
CA ILE A 53 -11.24 11.52 -2.06
C ILE A 53 -12.39 11.64 -1.05
N ASP A 54 -13.39 12.49 -1.33
CA ASP A 54 -14.48 12.82 -0.41
C ASP A 54 -15.36 11.61 -0.09
N TYR A 55 -15.52 10.69 -1.05
CA TYR A 55 -16.25 9.44 -0.86
C TYR A 55 -15.38 8.32 -0.27
N GLY A 56 -14.12 8.59 0.05
CA GLY A 56 -13.20 7.65 0.67
C GLY A 56 -12.71 6.53 -0.25
N TYR A 57 -12.85 6.67 -1.58
CA TYR A 57 -12.31 5.70 -2.53
C TYR A 57 -10.79 5.78 -2.65
N CYS A 58 -10.24 6.98 -2.43
CA CYS A 58 -8.81 7.26 -2.47
C CYS A 58 -8.37 8.06 -1.24
N PHE A 59 -7.10 7.91 -0.88
CA PHE A 59 -6.46 8.52 0.28
C PHE A 59 -5.20 9.25 -0.16
N ILE A 60 -4.90 10.37 0.50
CA ILE A 60 -3.56 10.96 0.48
C ILE A 60 -2.72 10.22 1.52
N LEU A 61 -1.63 9.64 1.07
CA LEU A 61 -0.64 8.94 1.88
C LEU A 61 0.49 9.90 2.19
N GLU A 62 0.77 10.09 3.47
CA GLU A 62 1.78 11.03 3.92
C GLU A 62 3.18 10.44 3.76
N LYS A 63 4.16 11.33 3.55
CA LYS A 63 5.56 10.92 3.44
C LYS A 63 6.01 10.28 4.76
N GLY A 64 6.69 9.13 4.66
CA GLY A 64 7.19 8.41 5.84
C GLY A 64 6.13 7.58 6.55
N GLN A 65 4.91 7.51 6.02
CA GLN A 65 3.88 6.60 6.52
C GLN A 65 4.36 5.14 6.38
N GLU A 66 4.32 4.41 7.49
CA GLU A 66 4.65 2.99 7.53
C GLU A 66 3.50 2.16 6.94
N ILE A 67 3.88 1.19 6.11
CA ILE A 67 2.94 0.33 5.39
C ILE A 67 3.38 -1.13 5.43
N SER A 68 2.42 -2.03 5.29
CA SER A 68 2.70 -3.43 4.97
C SER A 68 2.45 -3.68 3.49
N ILE A 69 3.42 -4.26 2.79
CA ILE A 69 3.20 -4.76 1.43
C ILE A 69 2.38 -6.05 1.53
N ILE A 70 1.25 -6.10 0.82
CA ILE A 70 0.37 -7.27 0.75
C ILE A 70 0.63 -8.06 -0.54
N ASP A 71 0.83 -7.36 -1.65
CA ASP A 71 1.10 -7.95 -2.97
C ASP A 71 1.92 -6.97 -3.83
N ASP A 72 3.15 -7.35 -4.20
CA ASP A 72 4.03 -6.63 -5.14
C ASP A 72 4.35 -7.42 -6.41
N SER A 73 3.55 -8.45 -6.74
CA SER A 73 3.77 -9.31 -7.90
C SER A 73 3.64 -8.58 -9.24
N ASN A 74 2.91 -7.46 -9.28
CA ASN A 74 2.77 -6.60 -10.46
C ASN A 74 3.84 -5.50 -10.44
N GLN A 75 4.62 -5.39 -11.52
CA GLN A 75 5.70 -4.40 -11.65
C GLN A 75 5.22 -2.94 -11.64
N TYR A 76 3.94 -2.70 -11.92
CA TYR A 76 3.35 -1.36 -11.99
C TYR A 76 2.45 -1.04 -10.81
N ARG A 77 1.96 -2.04 -10.08
CA ARG A 77 0.96 -1.89 -9.03
C ARG A 77 1.33 -2.70 -7.81
N THR A 78 1.22 -2.09 -6.65
CA THR A 78 1.44 -2.77 -5.37
C THR A 78 0.23 -2.56 -4.48
N LYS A 79 -0.28 -3.65 -3.93
CA LYS A 79 -1.29 -3.63 -2.88
C LYS A 79 -0.60 -3.48 -1.54
N ILE A 80 -0.98 -2.45 -0.81
CA ILE A 80 -0.43 -2.14 0.50
C ILE A 80 -1.55 -2.09 1.53
N ARG A 81 -1.20 -2.32 2.79
CA ARG A 81 -2.07 -2.06 3.93
C ARG A 81 -1.51 -0.88 4.71
N ILE A 82 -2.35 0.14 4.88
CA ILE A 82 -2.07 1.30 5.72
C ILE A 82 -2.77 1.14 7.07
N TYR A 83 -2.19 1.73 8.11
CA TYR A 83 -2.73 1.73 9.48
C TYR A 83 -3.02 3.18 9.90
N PRO A 84 -4.19 3.73 9.55
CA PRO A 84 -4.52 5.10 9.96
C PRO A 84 -4.79 5.15 11.47
N GLU A 85 -4.36 6.23 12.12
CA GLU A 85 -4.59 6.42 13.56
C GLU A 85 -6.08 6.31 13.90
N ASN A 86 -6.40 5.44 14.85
CA ASN A 86 -7.76 5.19 15.35
C ASN A 86 -8.77 4.68 14.31
N LYS A 87 -8.30 4.10 13.19
CA LYS A 87 -9.16 3.51 12.16
C LYS A 87 -8.76 2.06 11.87
N ARG A 88 -9.67 1.32 11.24
CA ARG A 88 -9.35 -0.01 10.75
C ARG A 88 -8.28 0.09 9.66
N PRO A 89 -7.35 -0.87 9.58
CA PRO A 89 -6.40 -0.92 8.48
C PRO A 89 -7.14 -0.94 7.14
N ALA A 90 -6.65 -0.16 6.19
CA ALA A 90 -7.20 -0.10 4.85
C ALA A 90 -6.21 -0.72 3.88
N GLU A 91 -6.71 -1.55 2.97
CA GLU A 91 -5.91 -2.06 1.87
C GLU A 91 -6.18 -1.22 0.63
N ILE A 92 -5.10 -0.76 0.01
CA ILE A 92 -5.16 0.15 -1.13
C ILE A 92 -4.13 -0.25 -2.17
N TRP A 93 -4.39 0.15 -3.41
CA TRP A 93 -3.51 -0.01 -4.55
C TRP A 93 -2.80 1.31 -4.84
N ILE A 94 -1.50 1.21 -5.09
CA ILE A 94 -0.64 2.32 -5.49
C ILE A 94 0.27 1.90 -6.66
N ASN A 95 0.83 2.88 -7.36
CA ASN A 95 1.93 2.61 -8.30
C ASN A 95 3.17 2.11 -7.54
N SER A 96 3.80 1.03 -8.03
CA SER A 96 4.94 0.38 -7.36
C SER A 96 6.15 1.29 -7.16
N TRP A 97 6.36 2.27 -8.04
CA TRP A 97 7.49 3.20 -7.96
C TRP A 97 7.41 4.20 -6.78
N TYR A 98 6.31 4.22 -6.02
CA TYR A 98 6.16 5.07 -4.84
C TYR A 98 6.70 4.45 -3.54
N ILE A 99 7.05 3.17 -3.56
CA ILE A 99 7.52 2.43 -2.40
C ILE A 99 9.05 2.41 -2.41
N SER A 100 9.70 2.81 -1.31
CA SER A 100 11.12 2.51 -1.09
C SER A 100 11.23 1.18 -0.35
N LYS A 101 12.01 0.27 -0.92
CA LYS A 101 12.46 -0.94 -0.23
C LYS A 101 13.58 -0.61 0.75
#